data_AF-A0A533X4P2-F1
#
_entry.id   AF-A0A533X4P2-F1
#
_cell.length_a   1.000
_cell.length_b   1.000
_cell.length_c   1.000
_cell.angle_alpha   90.00
_cell.angle_beta   90.00
_cell.angle_gamma   90.00
#
_symmetry.space_group_name_H-M   'P 1'
#
loop_
_entity.id
_entity.type
_entity.pdbx_description
1 polymer ?
#
loop_
_entity_poly.entity_id
_entity_poly.type
_entity_poly.pdbx_seq_one_letter_code
_entity_poly.pdbx_strand_id
1 'polypeptide(L)'
;GGADYLGFGPIFPTGTKPHHEPAVGIEGLRQIRPLTQLPVFAIGGITIDSLEAVIGAGADGVAVISAILHAAHVPDAVRTFMTRFP
;
A
#
# COMPACT_ATOMS: atom_id res chain seq x y z
N GLY A 1 -23.44 -11.33 1.12
CA GLY A 1 -22.34 -11.53 2.09
C GLY A 1 -21.07 -11.76 1.31
N GLY A 2 -19.99 -11.06 1.65
CA GLY A 2 -18.70 -11.06 0.97
C GLY A 2 -17.79 -9.99 1.57
N ALA A 3 -16.55 -9.91 1.11
CA ALA A 3 -15.65 -8.81 1.48
C ALA A 3 -15.98 -7.55 0.65
N ASP A 4 -15.90 -6.38 1.28
CA ASP A 4 -16.10 -5.09 0.60
C ASP A 4 -14.82 -4.57 -0.08
N TYR A 5 -13.66 -5.04 0.36
CA TYR A 5 -12.34 -4.70 -0.21
C TYR A 5 -11.29 -5.77 0.12
N LEU A 6 -10.14 -5.69 -0.54
CA LEU A 6 -8.97 -6.53 -0.29
C LEU A 6 -7.80 -5.68 0.25
N GLY A 7 -7.28 -6.04 1.42
CA GLY A 7 -5.96 -5.59 1.86
C GLY A 7 -4.88 -6.54 1.31
N PHE A 8 -4.01 -6.07 0.42
CA PHE A 8 -3.04 -6.92 -0.27
C PHE A 8 -1.60 -6.52 0.02
N GLY A 9 -0.81 -7.46 0.54
CA GLY A 9 0.59 -7.24 0.91
C GLY A 9 1.19 -8.37 1.75
N PRO A 10 2.43 -8.21 2.25
CA PRO A 10 3.21 -6.96 2.21
C PRO A 10 3.79 -6.67 0.81
N ILE A 11 3.60 -5.46 0.28
CA ILE A 11 4.18 -5.09 -1.02
C ILE A 11 5.70 -4.98 -0.94
N PHE A 12 6.21 -4.37 0.13
CA PHE A 12 7.64 -4.22 0.41
C PHE A 12 7.95 -4.76 1.81
N PRO A 13 9.21 -5.13 2.10
CA PRO A 13 9.64 -5.51 3.44
C PRO A 13 9.28 -4.43 4.47
N THR A 14 8.79 -4.84 5.64
CA THR A 14 8.39 -3.90 6.70
C THR A 14 8.85 -4.34 8.08
N GLY A 15 9.43 -3.42 8.84
CA GLY A 15 9.80 -3.67 10.25
C GLY A 15 8.63 -3.58 11.23
N THR A 16 7.45 -3.10 10.81
CA THR A 16 6.33 -2.81 11.72
C THR A 16 5.67 -4.08 12.28
N LYS A 17 5.69 -5.20 11.53
CA LYS A 17 5.17 -6.49 11.99
C LYS A 17 6.27 -7.55 11.89
N PRO A 18 6.76 -8.11 13.02
CA PRO A 18 7.74 -9.19 12.99
C PRO A 18 7.12 -10.46 12.41
N HIS A 19 7.93 -11.28 11.72
CA HIS A 19 7.50 -12.54 11.07
C HIS A 19 6.39 -12.40 10.02
N HIS A 20 6.41 -11.32 9.23
CA HIS A 20 5.53 -11.22 8.06
C HIS A 20 5.97 -12.17 6.94
N GLU A 21 5.01 -12.57 6.10
CA GLU A 21 5.27 -13.31 4.87
C GLU A 21 6.22 -12.51 3.94
N PRO A 22 6.96 -13.19 3.04
CA PRO A 22 7.81 -12.50 2.08
C PRO A 22 7.04 -11.42 1.31
N ALA A 23 7.74 -10.34 0.98
CA ALA A 23 7.15 -9.27 0.18
C ALA A 23 6.69 -9.82 -1.18
N VAL A 24 5.41 -9.63 -1.51
CA VAL A 24 4.81 -10.07 -2.79
C VAL A 24 5.21 -9.16 -3.95
N GLY A 25 5.70 -7.96 -3.63
CA GLY A 25 6.17 -6.99 -4.62
C GLY A 25 5.05 -6.34 -5.42
N ILE A 26 5.46 -5.36 -6.22
CA ILE A 26 4.60 -4.68 -7.20
C ILE A 26 4.03 -5.67 -8.23
N GLU A 27 4.79 -6.70 -8.59
CA GLU A 27 4.34 -7.70 -9.57
C GLU A 27 3.24 -8.60 -9.01
N GLY A 28 3.31 -9.00 -7.74
CA GLY A 28 2.21 -9.72 -7.10
C GLY A 28 0.92 -8.91 -7.10
N LEU A 29 1.01 -7.60 -6.87
CA LEU A 29 -0.15 -6.70 -6.94
C LEU A 29 -0.73 -6.63 -8.37
N ARG A 30 0.15 -6.52 -9.37
CA ARG A 30 -0.24 -6.52 -10.78
C ARG A 30 -0.93 -7.81 -11.20
N GLN A 31 -0.50 -8.95 -10.65
CA GLN A 31 -1.08 -10.26 -10.93
C GLN A 31 -2.47 -10.45 -10.32
N ILE A 32 -2.73 -9.90 -9.13
CA ILE A 32 -4.05 -10.05 -8.49
C ILE A 32 -5.10 -9.07 -9.01
N ARG A 33 -4.66 -7.92 -9.54
CA ARG A 33 -5.58 -6.90 -10.06
C ARG A 33 -6.63 -7.46 -11.04
N PRO A 34 -6.28 -8.22 -12.09
CA PRO A 34 -7.27 -8.77 -13.02
C PRO A 34 -8.15 -9.87 -12.43
N LEU A 35 -7.81 -10.43 -11.25
CA LEU A 35 -8.53 -11.55 -10.64
C LEU A 35 -9.71 -11.10 -9.77
N THR A 36 -9.88 -9.79 -9.55
CA THR A 36 -10.93 -9.25 -8.68
C THR A 36 -11.44 -7.89 -9.15
N GLN A 37 -12.72 -7.63 -8.94
CA GLN A 37 -13.32 -6.30 -9.09
C GLN A 37 -13.46 -5.56 -7.75
N LEU A 38 -13.10 -6.19 -6.62
CA LEU A 38 -13.11 -5.52 -5.33
C LEU A 38 -12.03 -4.42 -5.28
N PRO A 39 -12.27 -3.32 -4.54
CA PRO A 39 -11.23 -2.35 -4.23
C PRO A 39 -10.02 -3.01 -3.57
N VAL A 40 -8.82 -2.71 -4.06
CA VAL A 40 -7.55 -3.26 -3.57
C VAL A 40 -6.76 -2.17 -2.87
N PHE A 41 -6.57 -2.34 -1.57
CA PHE A 41 -5.71 -1.50 -0.73
C PHE A 41 -4.37 -2.19 -0.53
N ALA A 42 -3.33 -1.66 -1.16
CA ALA A 42 -1.97 -2.16 -1.01
C ALA A 42 -1.42 -1.81 0.38
N ILE A 43 -0.74 -2.75 1.03
CA ILE A 43 -0.21 -2.57 2.40
C ILE A 43 1.20 -3.16 2.53
N GLY A 44 1.99 -2.59 3.45
CA GLY A 44 3.28 -3.13 3.85
C GLY A 44 4.47 -2.47 3.15
N GLY A 45 5.24 -1.71 3.92
CA GLY A 45 6.50 -1.09 3.49
C GLY A 45 6.36 0.01 2.43
N ILE A 46 5.14 0.51 2.21
CA ILE A 46 4.87 1.58 1.23
C ILE A 46 5.35 2.93 1.81
N THR A 47 6.04 3.69 0.97
CA THR A 47 6.51 5.05 1.24
C THR A 47 5.94 5.98 0.16
N ILE A 48 6.19 7.29 0.31
CA ILE A 48 5.73 8.24 -0.70
C ILE A 48 6.42 8.03 -2.05
N ASP A 49 7.66 7.54 -2.05
CA ASP A 49 8.45 7.32 -3.27
C ASP A 49 7.96 6.10 -4.06
N SER A 50 7.35 5.12 -3.40
CA SER A 50 6.80 3.93 -4.05
C SER A 50 5.32 4.07 -4.44
N LEU A 51 4.67 5.17 -4.04
CA LEU A 51 3.22 5.36 -4.20
C LEU A 51 2.76 5.23 -5.66
N GLU A 52 3.42 5.93 -6.58
CA GLU A 52 3.05 5.91 -8.00
C GLU A 52 3.18 4.52 -8.62
N ALA A 53 4.23 3.77 -8.24
CA ALA A 53 4.42 2.40 -8.72
C ALA A 53 3.34 1.44 -8.21
N VAL A 54 2.90 1.62 -6.95
CA VAL A 54 1.85 0.82 -6.33
C VAL A 54 0.50 1.09 -7.00
N ILE A 55 0.17 2.36 -7.23
CA ILE A 55 -1.07 2.76 -7.93
C ILE A 55 -1.03 2.27 -9.38
N GLY A 56 0.09 2.46 -10.08
CA GLY A 56 0.29 1.98 -11.45
C GLY A 56 0.23 0.46 -11.61
N ALA A 57 0.33 -0.30 -10.51
CA ALA A 57 0.11 -1.75 -10.50
C ALA A 57 -1.34 -2.17 -10.21
N GLY A 58 -2.24 -1.22 -9.97
CA GLY A 58 -3.68 -1.45 -9.85
C GLY A 58 -4.24 -1.35 -8.43
N ALA A 59 -3.51 -0.79 -7.48
CA ALA A 59 -4.08 -0.47 -6.17
C ALA A 59 -5.07 0.71 -6.29
N ASP A 60 -6.24 0.56 -5.66
CA ASP A 60 -7.24 1.62 -5.50
C ASP A 60 -6.96 2.48 -4.26
N GLY A 61 -6.07 2.02 -3.39
CA GLY A 61 -5.68 2.70 -2.15
C GLY A 61 -4.38 2.16 -1.56
N VAL A 62 -3.79 2.90 -0.62
CA VAL A 62 -2.65 2.42 0.17
C VAL A 62 -2.92 2.53 1.66
N ALA A 63 -2.42 1.55 2.42
CA ALA A 63 -2.41 1.58 3.88
C ALA A 63 -0.97 1.69 4.38
N VAL A 64 -0.68 2.77 5.11
CA VAL A 64 0.66 3.12 5.61
C VAL A 64 0.65 3.37 7.11
N ILE A 65 1.72 2.97 7.81
CA ILE A 65 1.90 3.22 9.25
C ILE A 65 3.19 4.02 9.46
N SER A 66 4.35 3.39 9.29
CA SER A 66 5.66 3.99 9.57
C SER A 66 5.94 5.24 8.73
N ALA A 67 5.51 5.27 7.46
CA ALA A 67 5.67 6.43 6.59
C ALA A 67 4.96 7.69 7.11
N ILE A 68 3.93 7.54 7.95
CA ILE A 68 3.24 8.65 8.62
C ILE A 68 3.76 8.85 10.04
N LEU A 69 3.78 7.80 10.85
CA LEU A 69 4.09 7.90 12.29
C LEU A 69 5.55 8.22 12.58
N HIS A 70 6.47 7.92 11.68
CA HIS A 70 7.90 8.27 11.82
C HIS A 70 8.29 9.53 11.03
N ALA A 71 7.33 10.22 10.40
CA ALA A 71 7.62 11.48 9.72
C ALA A 71 7.97 12.57 10.74
N ALA A 72 8.89 13.47 10.36
CA ALA A 72 9.23 14.64 11.18
C ALA A 72 8.00 15.53 11.44
N HIS A 73 7.10 15.62 10.45
CA HIS A 73 5.84 16.36 10.54
C HIS A 73 4.70 15.51 9.97
N VAL A 74 3.94 14.87 10.87
CA VAL A 74 2.80 14.00 10.53
C VAL A 74 1.78 14.68 9.60
N PRO A 75 1.34 15.94 9.85
CA PRO A 75 0.36 16.58 8.97
C PRO A 75 0.83 16.76 7.53
N ASP A 76 2.12 17.05 7.33
CA ASP A 76 2.71 17.24 6.01
C ASP A 76 2.87 15.91 5.28
N ALA A 77 3.22 14.84 6.00
CA ALA A 77 3.26 13.50 5.43
C ALA A 77 1.87 13.07 4.95
N VAL A 78 0.83 13.24 5.78
CA VAL A 78 -0.56 12.94 5.39
C VAL A 78 -0.97 13.77 4.18
N ARG A 79 -0.70 15.08 4.19
CA ARG A 79 -1.01 15.97 3.04
C ARG A 79 -0.32 15.49 1.77
N THR A 80 0.95 15.11 1.86
CA THR A 80 1.71 14.64 0.71
C THR A 80 1.09 13.39 0.09
N PHE A 81 0.70 12.40 0.91
CA PHE A 81 -0.02 11.22 0.43
C PHE A 81 -1.35 11.58 -0.22
N MET A 82 -2.15 12.47 0.39
CA MET A 82 -3.43 12.91 -0.18
C MET A 82 -3.28 13.69 -1.49
N THR A 83 -2.20 14.45 -1.67
CA THR A 83 -1.96 15.20 -2.91
C THR A 83 -1.39 14.37 -4.06
N ARG A 84 -0.68 13.27 -3.74
CA ARG A 84 -0.06 12.40 -4.74
C ARG A 84 -0.91 11.18 -5.09
N PHE A 85 -1.94 10.90 -4.29
CA PHE A 85 -2.97 9.95 -4.68
C PHE A 85 -3.88 10.62 -5.72
N PRO A 86 -4.07 10.03 -6.91
CA PRO A 86 -4.91 10.58 -7.97
C PRO A 86 -6.41 10.52 -7.64
#